data_AF-A0A8I6RAV8-F1
#
_entry.id   AF-A0A8I6RAV8-F1
#
_cell.length_a   1.000
_cell.length_b   1.000
_cell.length_c   1.000
_cell.angle_alpha   90.00
_cell.angle_beta   90.00
_cell.angle_gamma   90.00
#
_symmetry.space_group_name_H-M   'P 1'
#
loop_
_entity.id
_entity.type
_entity.pdbx_description
1 polymer ?
#
loop_
_entity_poly.entity_id
_entity_poly.type
_entity_poly.pdbx_seq_one_letter_code
_entity_poly.pdbx_strand_id
1 'polypeptide(L)'
;MSHANPALAYALSVALFIITIVSFSHGLKCYQCGQYTDGVGSITPCLNFTEDNLKECPSNKNQNCIKFVTEGSIVRECANECSEKRESWGTKVFCCSENACNQGHRERSAAIVLTAPLILLVRQVFKLTY
;
A
#
# COMPACT_ATOMS: atom_id res chain seq x y z
N MET A 1 -24.32 -24.24 -33.41
CA MET A 1 -24.36 -22.98 -32.63
C MET A 1 -24.68 -23.33 -31.18
N SER A 2 -23.64 -23.42 -30.33
CA SER A 2 -23.79 -23.73 -28.90
C SER A 2 -24.44 -22.54 -28.19
N HIS A 3 -25.68 -22.70 -27.73
CA HIS A 3 -26.34 -21.71 -26.88
C HIS A 3 -25.63 -21.69 -25.53
N ALA A 4 -24.84 -20.65 -25.28
CA ALA A 4 -24.28 -20.42 -23.95
C ALA A 4 -25.43 -20.17 -22.97
N ASN A 5 -25.49 -20.94 -21.88
CA ASN A 5 -26.54 -20.83 -20.89
C ASN A 5 -26.38 -19.51 -20.12
N PRO A 6 -27.31 -18.55 -20.23
CA PRO A 6 -27.15 -17.20 -19.67
C PRO A 6 -27.01 -17.22 -18.13
N ALA A 7 -27.58 -18.22 -17.47
CA ALA A 7 -27.41 -18.43 -16.04
C ALA A 7 -25.96 -18.79 -15.66
N LEU A 8 -25.28 -19.57 -16.50
CA LEU A 8 -23.87 -19.95 -16.30
C LEU A 8 -22.95 -18.73 -16.51
N ALA A 9 -23.23 -17.91 -17.52
CA ALA A 9 -22.49 -16.68 -17.79
C ALA A 9 -22.64 -15.66 -16.65
N TYR A 10 -23.85 -15.51 -16.11
CA TYR A 10 -24.09 -14.64 -14.97
C TYR A 10 -23.36 -15.14 -13.71
N ALA A 11 -23.47 -16.43 -13.40
CA ALA A 11 -22.77 -17.05 -12.27
C ALA A 11 -21.24 -16.87 -12.37
N LEU A 12 -20.66 -17.03 -13.56
CA LEU A 12 -19.23 -16.79 -13.81
C LEU A 12 -18.84 -15.32 -13.59
N SER A 13 -19.66 -14.38 -14.04
CA SER A 13 -19.39 -12.95 -13.85
C SER A 13 -19.43 -12.52 -12.37
N VAL A 14 -20.40 -13.06 -11.61
CA VAL A 14 -20.51 -12.82 -10.16
C VAL A 14 -19.36 -13.47 -9.42
N ALA A 15 -18.98 -14.70 -9.77
CA ALA A 15 -17.84 -15.38 -9.15
C ALA A 15 -16.52 -14.62 -9.38
N LEU A 16 -16.26 -14.15 -10.61
CA LEU A 16 -15.11 -13.30 -10.93
C LEU A 16 -15.12 -11.99 -10.13
N PHE A 17 -16.27 -11.35 -10.00
CA PHE A 17 -16.41 -10.15 -9.18
C PHE A 17 -16.10 -10.45 -7.70
N ILE A 18 -16.64 -11.53 -7.14
CA ILE A 18 -16.36 -11.97 -5.76
C ILE A 18 -14.87 -12.26 -5.56
N ILE A 19 -14.19 -12.88 -6.52
CA ILE A 19 -12.75 -13.13 -6.43
C ILE A 19 -11.95 -11.82 -6.39
N THR A 20 -12.39 -10.78 -7.11
CA THR A 20 -11.70 -9.46 -7.08
C THR A 20 -11.89 -8.68 -5.78
N ILE A 21 -12.96 -8.93 -5.01
CA ILE A 21 -13.20 -8.26 -3.71
C ILE A 21 -12.55 -9.00 -2.53
N VAL A 22 -12.16 -10.27 -2.67
CA VAL A 22 -11.40 -10.99 -1.65
C VAL A 22 -9.93 -10.56 -1.71
N SER A 23 -9.65 -9.38 -1.16
CA SER A 23 -8.28 -8.93 -0.90
C SER A 23 -7.68 -9.81 0.20
N PHE A 24 -6.67 -10.60 -0.13
CA PHE A 24 -5.84 -11.29 0.85
C PHE A 24 -5.14 -10.22 1.71
N SER A 25 -5.50 -10.11 2.99
CA SER A 25 -4.85 -9.16 3.90
C SER A 25 -3.49 -9.70 4.32
N HIS A 26 -2.48 -9.51 3.47
CA HIS A 26 -1.09 -9.69 3.89
C HIS A 26 -0.72 -8.59 4.90
N GLY A 27 0.06 -8.92 5.93
CA GLY A 27 0.60 -7.93 6.84
C GLY A 27 1.39 -6.85 6.10
N LEU A 28 1.28 -5.60 6.55
CA LEU A 28 1.99 -4.46 5.97
C LEU A 28 3.50 -4.75 6.00
N LYS A 29 4.18 -4.54 4.87
CA LYS A 29 5.64 -4.64 4.77
C LYS A 29 6.24 -3.26 4.57
N CYS A 30 7.16 -2.87 5.43
CA CYS A 30 7.88 -1.60 5.32
C CYS A 30 9.39 -1.84 5.33
N TYR A 31 10.15 -0.90 4.77
CA TYR A 31 11.58 -0.89 5.03
C TYR A 31 11.83 -0.53 6.49
N GLN A 32 12.67 -1.32 7.16
CA GLN A 32 13.00 -1.20 8.59
C GLN A 32 14.52 -1.15 8.75
N CYS A 33 15.05 0.01 9.12
CA CYS A 33 16.48 0.24 9.35
C CYS A 33 16.73 1.50 10.17
N GLY A 34 17.90 1.56 10.81
CA GLY A 34 18.26 2.64 11.71
C GLY A 34 17.44 2.63 13.00
N GLN A 35 17.73 3.56 13.90
CA GLN A 35 16.99 3.77 15.13
C GLN A 35 16.98 5.24 15.49
N TYR A 36 15.80 5.73 15.89
CA TYR A 36 15.63 7.06 16.46
C TYR A 36 15.44 6.90 17.97
N THR A 37 16.31 7.53 18.78
CA THR A 37 16.23 7.44 20.23
C THR A 37 15.76 8.77 20.81
N ASP A 38 14.49 8.82 21.20
CA ASP A 38 13.91 9.96 21.90
C ASP A 38 14.56 10.11 23.29
N GLY A 39 15.42 11.12 23.47
CA GLY A 39 15.95 11.51 24.78
C GLY A 39 17.46 11.68 24.88
N VAL A 40 18.24 11.13 23.94
CA VAL A 40 19.72 11.30 23.91
C VAL A 40 20.22 12.02 22.65
N GLY A 41 19.33 12.36 21.71
CA GLY A 41 19.69 13.02 20.46
C GLY A 41 20.54 12.15 19.51
N SER A 42 20.66 10.85 19.79
CA SER A 42 21.43 9.93 18.96
C SER A 42 20.51 9.26 17.93
N ILE A 43 20.85 9.47 16.67
CA ILE A 43 20.22 8.81 15.52
C ILE A 43 21.21 7.79 14.99
N THR A 44 20.79 6.54 14.91
CA THR A 44 21.55 5.52 14.16
C THR A 44 21.02 5.52 12.72
N PRO A 45 21.75 6.03 11.73
CA PRO A 45 21.26 6.12 10.37
C PRO A 45 21.18 4.75 9.69
N CYS A 46 20.31 4.62 8.69
CA CYS A 46 20.35 3.52 7.72
C CYS A 46 21.59 3.65 6.81
N LEU A 47 22.74 3.09 7.22
CA LEU A 47 23.96 3.12 6.40
C LEU A 47 23.93 2.16 5.20
N ASN A 48 23.25 1.02 5.34
CA ASN A 48 23.15 0.01 4.28
C ASN A 48 21.68 -0.29 3.98
N PHE A 49 21.10 0.47 3.06
CA PHE A 49 19.71 0.35 2.63
C PHE A 49 19.60 -0.61 1.45
N THR A 50 18.97 -1.76 1.66
CA THR A 50 18.83 -2.85 0.70
C THR A 50 17.42 -3.44 0.77
N GLU A 51 17.10 -4.35 -0.16
CA GLU A 51 15.82 -5.08 -0.15
C GLU A 51 15.64 -5.94 1.12
N ASP A 52 16.72 -6.40 1.74
CA ASP A 52 16.68 -7.17 3.00
C ASP A 52 16.12 -6.37 4.18
N ASN A 53 16.06 -5.04 4.06
CA ASN A 53 15.40 -4.18 5.04
C ASN A 53 13.88 -4.19 4.91
N LEU A 54 13.30 -4.70 3.80
CA LEU A 54 11.86 -4.82 3.64
C LEU A 54 11.35 -6.00 4.47
N LYS A 55 10.67 -5.68 5.57
CA LYS A 55 10.22 -6.67 6.56
C LYS A 55 8.74 -6.47 6.85
N GLU A 56 8.08 -7.58 7.17
CA GLU A 56 6.71 -7.54 7.68
C GLU A 56 6.67 -6.78 9.01
N CYS A 57 5.67 -5.92 9.15
CA CYS A 57 5.50 -5.10 10.34
C CYS A 57 4.96 -5.95 11.49
N PRO A 58 5.46 -5.73 12.73
CA PRO A 58 4.86 -6.32 13.92
C PRO A 58 3.37 -5.98 14.03
N SER A 59 2.55 -6.88 14.58
CA SER A 59 1.10 -6.68 14.68
C SER A 59 0.69 -5.43 15.47
N ASN A 60 1.53 -4.97 16.40
CA ASN A 60 1.31 -3.74 17.19
C ASN A 60 1.80 -2.46 16.48
N LYS A 61 2.39 -2.56 15.29
CA LYS A 61 2.93 -1.45 14.50
C LYS A 61 2.62 -1.65 13.00
N ASN A 62 1.42 -2.08 12.63
CA ASN A 62 1.10 -2.55 11.27
C ASN A 62 0.22 -1.61 10.43
N GLN A 63 0.04 -0.35 10.85
CA GLN A 63 -0.84 0.59 10.15
C GLN A 63 -0.08 1.53 9.20
N ASN A 64 1.16 1.88 9.53
CA ASN A 64 1.92 2.89 8.80
C ASN A 64 3.40 2.48 8.63
N CYS A 65 3.96 2.79 7.47
CA CYS A 65 5.38 2.92 7.25
C CYS A 65 5.82 4.37 7.48
N ILE A 66 6.89 4.55 8.24
CA ILE A 66 7.48 5.86 8.51
C ILE A 66 8.85 5.98 7.82
N LYS A 67 9.15 7.18 7.32
CA LYS A 67 10.50 7.61 6.95
C LYS A 67 10.84 8.91 7.66
N PHE A 68 11.82 8.86 8.54
CA PHE A 68 12.42 10.03 9.19
C PHE A 68 13.63 10.48 8.38
N VAL A 69 13.70 11.77 8.08
CA VAL A 69 14.83 12.39 7.37
C VAL A 69 15.31 13.58 8.19
N THR A 70 16.56 13.57 8.61
CA THR A 70 17.23 14.68 9.29
C THR A 70 18.45 15.12 8.50
N GLU A 71 19.24 16.08 9.00
CA GLU A 71 20.49 16.47 8.36
C GLU A 71 21.47 15.29 8.30
N GLY A 72 21.55 14.65 7.13
CA GLY A 72 22.47 13.55 6.85
C GLY A 72 22.05 12.16 7.34
N SER A 73 20.88 12.02 8.00
CA SER A 73 20.41 10.71 8.47
C SER A 73 19.01 10.37 7.99
N ILE A 74 18.78 9.08 7.73
CA ILE A 74 17.47 8.52 7.40
C ILE A 74 17.22 7.30 8.28
N VAL A 75 16.04 7.25 8.88
CA VAL A 75 15.54 6.10 9.65
C VAL A 75 14.18 5.68 9.09
N ARG A 76 13.92 4.38 9.07
CA ARG A 76 12.67 3.82 8.56
C ARG A 76 12.16 2.75 9.49
N GLU A 77 10.87 2.79 9.80
CA GLU A 77 10.24 1.81 10.68
C GLU A 77 8.76 1.65 10.34
N CYS A 78 8.13 0.64 10.94
CA CYS A 78 6.68 0.56 11.01
C CYS A 78 6.16 1.27 12.26
N ALA A 79 4.94 1.78 12.22
CA ALA A 79 4.27 2.36 13.37
C ALA A 79 2.76 2.16 13.31
N ASN A 80 2.13 2.23 14.48
CA ASN A 80 0.67 2.29 14.55
C ASN A 80 0.19 3.71 14.25
N GLU A 81 0.81 4.71 14.88
CA GLU A 81 0.48 6.11 14.70
C GLU A 81 1.60 6.82 13.95
N CYS A 82 1.22 7.72 13.03
CA CYS A 82 2.17 8.55 12.30
C CYS A 82 1.59 9.93 12.06
N SER A 83 2.39 10.96 12.33
CA SER A 83 2.06 12.36 12.03
C SER A 83 3.14 12.94 11.14
N GLU A 84 2.75 13.43 9.95
CA GLU A 84 3.69 14.13 9.09
C GLU A 84 4.16 15.41 9.77
N LYS A 85 5.48 15.61 9.80
CA LYS A 85 6.10 16.83 10.30
C LYS A 85 7.08 17.30 9.24
N ARG A 86 7.01 18.58 8.88
CA ARG A 86 7.92 19.21 7.91
C ARG A 86 8.38 20.54 8.47
N GLU A 87 9.41 20.50 9.30
CA GLU A 87 10.07 21.73 9.73
C GLU A 87 10.96 22.26 8.60
N SER A 88 10.99 23.59 8.45
CA SER A 88 11.68 24.27 7.34
C SER A 88 13.20 24.08 7.34
N TRP A 89 13.80 23.70 8.48
CA TRP A 89 15.25 23.58 8.67
C TRP A 89 15.64 22.37 9.55
N GLY A 90 14.83 21.29 9.54
CA GLY A 90 14.99 20.20 10.51
C GLY A 90 14.47 18.84 10.04
N THR A 91 13.98 18.06 11.00
CA THR A 91 13.47 16.70 10.81
C THR A 91 12.18 16.70 9.99
N LYS A 92 12.15 15.83 8.97
CA LYS A 92 10.96 15.56 8.15
C LYS A 92 10.47 14.13 8.41
N VAL A 93 9.18 14.00 8.67
CA VAL A 93 8.50 12.71 8.89
C VAL A 93 7.52 12.48 7.76
N PHE A 94 7.66 11.37 7.06
CA PHE A 94 6.76 10.94 5.99
C PHE A 94 6.01 9.67 6.42
N CYS A 95 4.70 9.67 6.21
CA CYS A 95 3.79 8.59 6.59
C CYS A 95 3.12 7.99 5.35
N CYS A 96 2.98 6.67 5.29
CA CYS A 96 2.20 5.99 4.26
C CYS A 96 1.76 4.59 4.71
N SER A 97 0.71 4.02 4.11
CA SER A 97 0.06 2.79 4.57
C SER A 97 0.05 1.65 3.53
N GLU A 98 1.01 1.68 2.59
CA GLU A 98 1.14 0.68 1.52
C GLU A 98 2.45 -0.08 1.65
N ASN A 99 2.50 -1.30 1.11
CA ASN A 99 3.73 -2.08 1.11
C ASN A 99 4.88 -1.32 0.46
N ALA A 100 6.05 -1.35 1.11
CA ALA A 100 7.31 -0.75 0.65
C ALA A 100 7.24 0.77 0.42
N CYS A 101 6.18 1.47 0.86
CA CYS A 101 5.93 2.85 0.46
C CYS A 101 6.96 3.87 1.02
N ASN A 102 7.72 3.49 2.06
CA ASN A 102 8.77 4.31 2.66
C ASN A 102 10.16 4.14 2.00
N GLN A 103 10.25 3.48 0.85
CA GLN A 103 11.49 3.32 0.07
C GLN A 103 12.11 4.67 -0.34
N GLY A 104 11.34 5.49 -1.06
CA GLY A 104 11.82 6.69 -1.77
C GLY A 104 11.14 7.99 -1.35
N HIS A 105 11.18 8.99 -2.22
CA HIS A 105 10.32 10.18 -2.15
C HIS A 105 9.09 9.87 -3.01
N ARG A 106 7.91 9.79 -2.41
CA ARG A 106 6.71 9.28 -3.08
C ARG A 106 5.87 10.46 -3.60
N GLU A 107 5.81 10.62 -4.93
CA GLU A 107 4.76 11.37 -5.62
C GLU A 107 3.51 10.49 -5.61
N ARG A 108 2.37 10.98 -5.11
CA ARG A 108 1.13 10.20 -5.03
C ARG A 108 0.58 9.93 -6.43
N SER A 109 0.88 8.77 -7.00
CA SER A 109 0.19 8.28 -8.20
C SER A 109 -1.17 7.70 -7.79
N ALA A 110 -2.26 8.36 -8.20
CA ALA A 110 -3.61 7.87 -8.00
C ALA A 110 -3.91 6.78 -9.05
N ALA A 111 -3.92 5.52 -8.65
CA ALA A 111 -4.46 4.45 -9.48
C ALA A 111 -6.00 4.48 -9.37
N ILE A 112 -6.64 5.20 -10.29
CA ILE A 112 -8.07 5.11 -10.60
C ILE A 112 -8.10 4.96 -12.13
N VAL A 113 -8.67 3.95 -12.78
CA VAL A 113 -10.09 3.57 -12.87
C VAL A 113 -10.11 2.22 -13.60
N LEU A 114 -10.59 1.13 -12.98
CA LEU A 114 -10.94 -0.11 -13.70
C LEU A 114 -12.45 -0.42 -13.65
N THR A 115 -13.27 0.50 -13.13
CA THR A 115 -14.73 0.28 -12.99
C THR A 115 -15.50 0.47 -14.29
N ALA A 116 -15.05 1.34 -15.19
CA ALA A 116 -15.70 1.62 -16.48
C ALA A 116 -15.84 0.41 -17.42
N PRO A 117 -14.80 -0.43 -17.66
CA PRO A 117 -14.93 -1.58 -18.56
C PRO A 117 -15.88 -2.66 -18.01
N LEU A 118 -15.96 -2.86 -16.69
CA LEU A 118 -16.85 -3.83 -16.05
C LEU A 118 -18.33 -3.44 -16.21
N ILE A 119 -18.66 -2.16 -16.05
CA ILE A 119 -20.03 -1.66 -16.25
C ILE A 119 -20.47 -1.82 -17.72
N LEU A 120 -19.56 -1.60 -18.68
CA LEU A 120 -19.84 -1.79 -20.10
C LEU A 120 -20.11 -3.26 -20.45
N LEU A 121 -19.35 -4.20 -19.88
CA LEU A 121 -19.57 -5.64 -20.07
C LEU A 121 -20.94 -6.08 -19.51
N VAL A 122 -21.31 -5.63 -18.30
CA VAL A 122 -22.63 -5.92 -17.71
C VAL A 122 -23.77 -5.38 -18.59
N ARG A 123 -23.62 -4.15 -19.12
CA ARG A 123 -24.63 -3.57 -20.04
C ARG A 123 -24.75 -4.34 -21.35
N GLN A 124 -23.63 -4.81 -21.91
CA GLN A 124 -23.64 -5.61 -23.14
C GLN A 124 -24.33 -6.95 -22.95
N VAL A 125 -24.06 -7.64 -21.82
CA VAL A 125 -24.73 -8.90 -21.48
C VAL A 125 -26.23 -8.71 -21.27
N PHE A 126 -26.65 -7.65 -20.56
CA PHE A 126 -28.08 -7.35 -20.35
C PHE A 126 -28.82 -7.14 -21.68
N LYS A 127 -28.18 -6.46 -22.64
CA LYS A 127 -28.75 -6.17 -23.97
C LYS A 127 -28.82 -7.40 -24.89
N LEU A 128 -28.10 -8.47 -24.57
CA LEU A 128 -28.14 -9.75 -25.29
C LEU A 128 -29.18 -10.72 -24.71
N THR A 129 -29.71 -10.42 -23.52
CA THR A 129 -30.64 -11.29 -22.78
C THR A 129 -32.10 -10.85 -22.92
N TYR A 130 -32.35 -9.63 -23.41
CA TYR A 130 -33.67 -9.03 -23.60
C TYR A 130 -33.92 -8.65 -25.07
#